data_AF-A0A3N6R832-F1
#
_entry.id   AF-A0A3N6R832-F1
#
_cell.length_a   1.000
_cell.length_b   1.000
_cell.length_c   1.000
_cell.angle_alpha   90.00
_cell.angle_beta   90.00
_cell.angle_gamma   90.00
#
_symmetry.space_group_name_H-M   'P 1'
#
loop_
_entity.id
_entity.type
_entity.pdbx_description
1 polymer ?
#
loop_
_entity_poly.entity_id
_entity_poly.type
_entity_poly.pdbx_seq_one_letter_code
_entity_poly.pdbx_strand_id
1 'polypeptide(L)'
;MPRTTRRSVKQRLQYIQVIQELQEEIKLLQISNEKLNGEGLDGLSYTELASLETMLKEGCRIVEEQTDKAQQELLLREIVDCDVMGKEWLDEKEKEDLAYQSLLARRRTAMRNKARELRLSPQDSQKEHSYNHETLMLTIECLKVEKERLRVLNQRMIGKELDGMGYSELLVFSCAIQGGMLKAEEEKKKIKRARQTLQKLKASSTYARVCHLDSRIVSAALSEVDCHLPCVELFHPEAKTRALDEEFDKCMWKIVYHVSYDIVG
;
A
#
# COMPACT_ATOMS: atom_id res chain seq x y z
N MET A 1 48.41 8.62 7.12
CA MET A 1 47.35 7.75 7.70
C MET A 1 46.81 8.36 8.98
N PRO A 2 45.62 8.98 8.96
CA PRO A 2 44.94 9.43 10.19
C PRO A 2 44.55 8.24 11.06
N ARG A 3 44.86 8.28 12.36
CA ARG A 3 44.46 7.23 13.31
C ARG A 3 43.00 7.42 13.70
N THR A 4 42.08 6.69 13.08
CA THR A 4 40.70 6.56 13.55
C THR A 4 40.70 5.97 14.96
N THR A 5 40.17 6.71 15.94
CA THR A 5 40.17 6.27 17.33
C THR A 5 39.10 5.20 17.54
N ARG A 6 39.36 4.27 18.49
CA ARG A 6 38.40 3.21 18.87
C ARG A 6 37.00 3.75 19.22
N ARG A 7 36.92 5.00 19.70
CA ARG A 7 35.68 5.73 19.98
C ARG A 7 34.89 6.07 18.71
N SER A 8 35.51 6.61 17.67
CA SER A 8 34.79 6.97 16.43
C SER A 8 34.33 5.74 15.65
N VAL A 9 35.10 4.64 15.69
CA VAL A 9 34.66 3.35 15.13
C VAL A 9 33.42 2.81 15.86
N LYS A 10 33.42 2.80 17.21
CA LYS A 10 32.25 2.38 17.99
C LYS A 10 31.01 3.24 17.68
N GLN A 11 31.18 4.55 17.59
CA GLN A 11 30.09 5.49 17.30
C GLN A 11 29.51 5.29 15.89
N ARG A 12 30.36 5.06 14.87
CA ARG A 12 29.92 4.70 13.50
C ARG A 12 29.12 3.40 13.47
N LEU A 13 29.56 2.36 14.17
CA LEU A 13 28.83 1.08 14.26
C LEU A 13 27.46 1.26 14.92
N GLN A 14 27.36 2.09 15.96
CA GLN A 14 26.09 2.42 16.62
C GLN A 14 25.11 3.13 15.68
N TYR A 15 25.57 4.05 14.83
CA TYR A 15 24.70 4.68 13.83
C TYR A 15 24.23 3.70 12.75
N ILE A 16 25.10 2.79 12.28
CA ILE A 16 24.72 1.75 11.31
C ILE A 16 23.65 0.82 11.90
N GLN A 17 23.78 0.43 13.16
CA GLN A 17 22.75 -0.35 13.86
C GLN A 17 21.41 0.38 13.92
N VAL A 18 21.39 1.66 14.32
CA VAL A 18 20.15 2.46 14.38
C VAL A 18 19.51 2.64 13.00
N ILE A 19 20.31 2.75 11.93
CA ILE A 19 19.82 2.78 10.54
C ILE A 19 19.13 1.46 10.17
N GLN A 20 19.74 0.31 10.53
CA GLN A 20 19.18 -1.02 10.26
C GLN A 20 17.87 -1.24 11.04
N GLU A 21 17.83 -0.88 12.32
CA GLU A 21 16.63 -0.96 13.16
C GLU A 21 15.48 -0.13 12.58
N LEU A 22 15.73 1.14 12.23
CA LEU A 22 14.73 2.00 11.59
C LEU A 22 14.27 1.46 10.22
N GLN A 23 15.17 0.86 9.43
CA GLN A 23 14.82 0.27 8.14
C GLN A 23 13.88 -0.93 8.27
N GLU A 24 14.06 -1.81 9.26
CA GLU A 24 13.10 -2.91 9.50
C GLU A 24 11.74 -2.40 10.00
N GLU A 25 11.71 -1.42 10.90
CA GLU A 25 10.45 -0.79 11.33
C GLU A 25 9.69 -0.15 10.15
N ILE A 26 10.40 0.54 9.25
CA ILE A 26 9.83 1.13 8.04
C ILE A 26 9.30 0.06 7.09
N LYS A 27 10.01 -1.05 6.86
CA LYS A 27 9.51 -2.17 6.03
C LYS A 27 8.20 -2.75 6.58
N LEU A 28 8.09 -2.93 7.90
CA LEU A 28 6.85 -3.39 8.54
C LEU A 28 5.70 -2.39 8.36
N LEU A 29 5.97 -1.09 8.49
CA LEU A 29 4.98 -0.04 8.24
C LEU A 29 4.56 0.06 6.77
N GLN A 30 5.48 -0.16 5.82
CA GLN A 30 5.17 -0.22 4.38
C GLN A 30 4.27 -1.42 4.04
N ILE A 31 4.60 -2.61 4.55
CA ILE A 31 3.78 -3.82 4.38
C ILE A 31 2.38 -3.62 4.99
N SER A 32 2.28 -2.93 6.13
CA SER A 32 0.99 -2.57 6.72
C SER A 32 0.22 -1.56 5.84
N ASN A 33 0.89 -0.53 5.30
CA ASN A 33 0.26 0.48 4.43
C ASN A 33 -0.29 -0.15 3.14
N GLU A 34 0.44 -1.10 2.57
CA GLU A 34 0.00 -1.91 1.43
C GLU A 34 -1.26 -2.69 1.76
N LYS A 35 -1.25 -3.52 2.82
CA LYS A 35 -2.43 -4.30 3.22
C LYS A 35 -3.65 -3.42 3.49
N LEU A 36 -3.47 -2.28 4.17
CA LEU A 36 -4.54 -1.31 4.44
C LEU A 36 -5.13 -0.68 3.16
N ASN A 37 -4.36 -0.56 2.08
CA ASN A 37 -4.83 -0.11 0.76
C ASN A 37 -5.25 -1.29 -0.15
N GLY A 38 -5.42 -2.48 0.44
CA GLY A 38 -5.81 -3.72 -0.21
C GLY A 38 -4.76 -4.29 -1.16
N GLU A 39 -3.49 -3.92 -0.99
CA GLU A 39 -2.36 -4.33 -1.81
C GLU A 39 -1.55 -5.44 -1.13
N GLY A 40 -1.14 -6.46 -1.88
CA GLY A 40 -0.32 -7.57 -1.33
C GLY A 40 -1.08 -8.40 -0.29
N LEU A 41 -2.33 -8.72 -0.63
CA LEU A 41 -3.22 -9.56 0.16
C LEU A 41 -3.06 -11.06 -0.17
N ASP A 42 -2.37 -11.36 -1.26
CA ASP A 42 -2.06 -12.71 -1.71
C ASP A 42 -1.35 -13.53 -0.62
N GLY A 43 -1.82 -14.75 -0.40
CA GLY A 43 -1.28 -15.66 0.62
C GLY A 43 -1.73 -15.37 2.06
N LEU A 44 -2.46 -14.28 2.34
CA LEU A 44 -3.04 -14.05 3.67
C LEU A 44 -4.14 -15.07 4.00
N SER A 45 -4.21 -15.49 5.25
CA SER A 45 -5.27 -16.36 5.73
C SER A 45 -6.62 -15.64 5.75
N TYR A 46 -7.71 -16.42 5.68
CA TYR A 46 -9.08 -15.90 5.82
C TYR A 46 -9.28 -15.09 7.11
N THR A 47 -8.59 -15.49 8.19
CA THR A 47 -8.58 -14.83 9.50
C THR A 47 -7.84 -13.49 9.49
N GLU A 48 -6.68 -13.40 8.82
CA GLU A 48 -5.97 -12.12 8.66
C GLU A 48 -6.78 -11.14 7.81
N LEU A 49 -7.36 -11.60 6.70
CA LEU A 49 -8.21 -10.77 5.84
C LEU A 49 -9.49 -10.32 6.56
N ALA A 50 -10.08 -11.16 7.41
CA ALA A 50 -11.24 -10.76 8.23
C ALA A 50 -10.85 -9.73 9.32
N SER A 51 -9.67 -9.86 9.91
CA SER A 51 -9.14 -8.87 10.87
C SER A 51 -8.88 -7.52 10.17
N LEU A 52 -8.22 -7.54 9.02
CA LEU A 52 -7.97 -6.37 8.17
C LEU A 52 -9.27 -5.67 7.75
N GLU A 53 -10.24 -6.43 7.23
CA GLU A 53 -11.57 -5.91 6.87
C GLU A 53 -12.30 -5.29 8.08
N THR A 54 -12.15 -5.87 9.28
CA THR A 54 -12.77 -5.33 10.50
C THR A 54 -12.13 -4.00 10.92
N MET A 55 -10.79 -3.91 10.88
CA MET A 55 -10.08 -2.64 11.16
C MET A 55 -10.43 -1.55 10.14
N LEU A 56 -10.51 -1.90 8.85
CA LEU A 56 -10.87 -0.94 7.80
C LEU A 56 -12.34 -0.53 7.89
N LYS A 57 -13.28 -1.42 8.28
CA LYS A 57 -14.70 -1.05 8.50
C LYS A 57 -14.88 -0.02 9.61
N GLU A 58 -14.21 -0.21 10.75
CA GLU A 58 -14.27 0.78 11.83
C GLU A 58 -13.55 2.08 11.44
N GLY A 59 -12.43 1.99 10.69
CA GLY A 59 -11.80 3.15 10.08
C GLY A 59 -12.72 3.93 9.15
N CYS A 60 -13.48 3.23 8.30
CA CYS A 60 -14.45 3.80 7.37
C CYS A 60 -15.54 4.55 8.15
N ARG A 61 -16.15 3.87 9.15
CA ARG A 61 -17.20 4.44 10.01
C ARG A 61 -16.74 5.73 10.72
N ILE A 62 -15.51 5.75 11.24
CA ILE A 62 -14.97 6.94 11.93
C ILE A 62 -14.64 8.06 10.92
N VAL A 63 -14.04 7.73 9.76
CA VAL A 63 -13.72 8.74 8.74
C VAL A 63 -14.99 9.34 8.14
N GLU A 64 -16.04 8.55 7.91
CA GLU A 64 -17.36 9.03 7.49
C GLU A 64 -17.94 9.98 8.55
N GLU A 65 -17.96 9.60 9.83
CA GLU A 65 -18.44 10.43 10.94
C GLU A 65 -17.66 11.76 11.10
N GLN A 66 -16.37 11.80 10.74
CA GLN A 66 -15.57 13.03 10.72
C GLN A 66 -15.73 13.82 9.42
N THR A 67 -15.99 13.15 8.29
CA THR A 67 -16.26 13.80 6.99
C THR A 67 -17.55 14.61 7.07
N ASP A 68 -18.61 14.05 7.65
CA ASP A 68 -19.90 14.73 7.85
C ASP A 68 -19.75 16.01 8.71
N LYS A 69 -18.91 15.96 9.76
CA LYS A 69 -18.62 17.11 10.63
C LYS A 69 -17.82 18.19 9.88
N ALA A 70 -16.73 17.77 9.21
CA ALA A 70 -15.92 18.67 8.41
C ALA A 70 -16.72 19.30 7.25
N GLN A 71 -17.71 18.61 6.69
CA GLN A 71 -18.62 19.16 5.69
C GLN A 71 -19.56 20.22 6.29
N GLN A 72 -20.08 20.02 7.49
CA GLN A 72 -20.92 21.02 8.17
C GLN A 72 -20.11 22.28 8.51
N GLU A 73 -18.89 22.13 9.00
CA GLU A 73 -17.97 23.25 9.26
C GLU A 73 -17.57 23.99 7.96
N LEU A 74 -17.32 23.24 6.88
CA LEU A 74 -17.04 23.80 5.55
C LEU A 74 -18.24 24.61 5.01
N LEU A 75 -19.45 24.03 5.00
CA LEU A 75 -20.66 24.70 4.50
C LEU A 75 -20.99 25.97 5.30
N LEU A 76 -20.82 25.96 6.63
CA LEU A 76 -21.01 27.15 7.47
C LEU A 76 -20.01 28.26 7.13
N ARG A 77 -18.77 27.91 6.79
CA ARG A 77 -17.76 28.85 6.31
C ARG A 77 -18.06 29.35 4.90
N GLU A 78 -18.46 28.46 3.99
CA GLU A 78 -18.77 28.78 2.59
C GLU A 78 -19.91 29.79 2.47
N ILE A 79 -20.91 29.75 3.36
CA ILE A 79 -21.95 30.79 3.42
C ILE A 79 -21.32 32.19 3.63
N VAL A 80 -20.40 32.32 4.58
CA VAL A 80 -19.73 33.60 4.90
C VAL A 80 -18.71 34.00 3.82
N ASP A 81 -17.90 33.04 3.34
CA ASP A 81 -16.94 33.29 2.26
C ASP A 81 -17.67 33.65 0.95
N CYS A 82 -18.90 33.14 0.70
CA CYS A 82 -19.72 33.47 -0.48
C CYS A 82 -20.24 34.91 -0.47
N ASP A 83 -20.71 35.42 0.67
CA ASP A 83 -21.21 36.80 0.80
C ASP A 83 -20.10 37.84 0.57
N VAL A 84 -18.82 37.45 0.74
CA VAL A 84 -17.65 38.33 0.59
C VAL A 84 -16.95 38.16 -0.77
N MET A 85 -16.75 36.91 -1.22
CA MET A 85 -15.93 36.57 -2.39
C MET A 85 -16.76 36.21 -3.63
N GLY A 86 -18.06 35.96 -3.47
CA GLY A 86 -18.94 35.44 -4.51
C GLY A 86 -18.79 33.93 -4.74
N LYS A 87 -19.86 33.31 -5.25
CA LYS A 87 -19.91 31.85 -5.44
C LYS A 87 -18.85 31.33 -6.42
N GLU A 88 -18.56 32.07 -7.50
CA GLU A 88 -17.61 31.62 -8.55
C GLU A 88 -16.22 31.31 -7.98
N TRP A 89 -15.77 32.08 -6.98
CA TRP A 89 -14.50 31.87 -6.28
C TRP A 89 -14.50 30.60 -5.40
N LEU A 90 -15.63 30.28 -4.76
CA LEU A 90 -15.78 29.03 -4.01
C LEU A 90 -15.82 27.82 -4.93
N ASP A 91 -16.61 27.90 -6.00
CA ASP A 91 -16.69 26.85 -7.03
C ASP A 91 -15.30 26.60 -7.65
N GLU A 92 -14.45 27.61 -7.82
CA GLU A 92 -13.06 27.43 -8.30
C GLU A 92 -12.16 26.79 -7.23
N LYS A 93 -12.16 27.33 -6.01
CA LYS A 93 -11.35 26.85 -4.88
C LYS A 93 -11.63 25.39 -4.49
N GLU A 94 -12.89 24.95 -4.49
CA GLU A 94 -13.24 23.54 -4.23
C GLU A 94 -12.57 22.61 -5.24
N LYS A 95 -12.55 23.00 -6.52
CA LYS A 95 -11.89 22.24 -7.60
C LYS A 95 -10.38 22.21 -7.41
N GLU A 96 -9.75 23.30 -6.97
CA GLU A 96 -8.32 23.34 -6.66
C GLU A 96 -7.97 22.41 -5.48
N ASP A 97 -8.71 22.48 -4.37
CA ASP A 97 -8.48 21.63 -3.20
C ASP A 97 -8.67 20.13 -3.54
N LEU A 98 -9.72 19.79 -4.29
CA LEU A 98 -9.96 18.42 -4.76
C LEU A 98 -8.88 17.93 -5.75
N ALA A 99 -8.42 18.79 -6.66
CA ALA A 99 -7.34 18.47 -7.60
C ALA A 99 -6.01 18.26 -6.87
N TYR A 100 -5.70 19.10 -5.88
CA TYR A 100 -4.51 18.97 -5.03
C TYR A 100 -4.54 17.67 -4.21
N GLN A 101 -5.66 17.35 -3.57
CA GLN A 101 -5.78 16.09 -2.82
C GLN A 101 -5.75 14.85 -3.74
N SER A 102 -6.26 14.94 -4.97
CA SER A 102 -6.09 13.91 -6.01
C SER A 102 -4.62 13.71 -6.39
N LEU A 103 -3.86 14.80 -6.58
CA LEU A 103 -2.42 14.75 -6.85
C LEU A 103 -1.65 14.10 -5.68
N LEU A 104 -1.95 14.49 -4.44
CA LEU A 104 -1.35 13.87 -3.25
C LEU A 104 -1.71 12.37 -3.14
N ALA A 105 -2.93 11.95 -3.49
CA ALA A 105 -3.32 10.55 -3.52
C ALA A 105 -2.52 9.73 -4.55
N ARG A 106 -2.28 10.29 -5.74
CA ARG A 106 -1.42 9.69 -6.77
C ARG A 106 0.02 9.55 -6.27
N ARG A 107 0.60 10.61 -5.69
CA ARG A 107 1.96 10.58 -5.11
C ARG A 107 2.09 9.58 -3.96
N ARG A 108 1.11 9.50 -3.05
CA ARG A 108 1.06 8.47 -1.99
C ARG A 108 1.07 7.06 -2.57
N THR A 109 0.34 6.82 -3.67
CA THR A 109 0.29 5.52 -4.35
C THR A 109 1.60 5.19 -5.08
N ALA A 110 2.19 6.16 -5.80
CA ALA A 110 3.47 6.00 -6.48
C ALA A 110 4.61 5.66 -5.49
N MET A 111 4.70 6.39 -4.36
CA MET A 111 5.67 6.08 -3.29
C MET A 111 5.51 4.66 -2.73
N ARG A 112 4.26 4.22 -2.52
CA ARG A 112 3.96 2.87 -2.02
C ARG A 112 4.38 1.78 -3.02
N ASN A 113 4.08 1.98 -4.30
CA ASN A 113 4.48 1.05 -5.36
C ASN A 113 6.02 0.98 -5.47
N LYS A 114 6.71 2.13 -5.41
CA LYS A 114 8.18 2.17 -5.41
C LYS A 114 8.79 1.48 -4.19
N ALA A 115 8.20 1.66 -3.00
CA ALA A 115 8.62 0.95 -1.79
C ALA A 115 8.44 -0.57 -1.92
N ARG A 116 7.34 -1.05 -2.55
CA ARG A 116 7.16 -2.47 -2.88
C ARG A 116 8.23 -2.97 -3.86
N GLU A 117 8.47 -2.26 -4.97
CA GLU A 117 9.50 -2.63 -5.96
C GLU A 117 10.87 -2.81 -5.31
N LEU A 118 11.29 -1.85 -4.47
CA LEU A 118 12.59 -1.87 -3.79
C LEU A 118 12.72 -3.02 -2.77
N ARG A 119 11.62 -3.53 -2.22
CA ARG A 119 11.61 -4.71 -1.34
C ARG A 119 11.52 -6.06 -2.08
N LEU A 120 11.14 -6.06 -3.36
CA LEU A 120 11.00 -7.26 -4.19
C LEU A 120 12.15 -7.44 -5.19
N SER A 121 12.91 -6.37 -5.49
CA SER A 121 14.11 -6.44 -6.32
C SER A 121 15.19 -7.35 -5.70
N PRO A 122 15.87 -8.19 -6.49
CA PRO A 122 17.14 -8.79 -6.08
C PRO A 122 18.13 -7.72 -5.59
N GLN A 123 18.87 -8.02 -4.52
CA GLN A 123 19.86 -7.09 -3.94
C GLN A 123 21.23 -7.19 -4.64
N ASP A 124 21.26 -6.92 -5.94
CA ASP A 124 22.50 -6.85 -6.73
C ASP A 124 23.26 -5.52 -6.50
N SER A 125 23.45 -5.16 -5.23
CA SER A 125 24.58 -4.36 -4.74
C SER A 125 24.53 -4.22 -3.21
N GLN A 126 25.51 -4.81 -2.52
CA GLN A 126 25.89 -4.33 -1.19
C GLN A 126 26.50 -2.93 -1.35
N LYS A 127 25.67 -1.90 -1.25
CA LYS A 127 26.11 -0.51 -1.41
C LYS A 127 26.95 -0.09 -0.22
N GLU A 128 28.15 0.42 -0.51
CA GLU A 128 29.00 1.04 0.50
C GLU A 128 28.26 2.23 1.13
N HIS A 129 27.91 2.12 2.41
CA HIS A 129 27.50 3.29 3.17
C HIS A 129 28.66 4.29 3.17
N SER A 130 28.43 5.53 2.72
CA SER A 130 29.38 6.61 2.99
C SER A 130 29.52 6.76 4.50
N TYR A 131 30.65 6.30 5.04
CA TYR A 131 30.86 6.21 6.48
C TYR A 131 31.17 7.57 7.15
N ASN A 132 30.78 8.69 6.53
CA ASN A 132 30.84 10.01 7.14
C ASN A 132 29.78 10.14 8.24
N HIS A 133 30.15 10.77 9.35
CA HIS A 133 29.28 10.97 10.50
C HIS A 133 28.02 11.79 10.13
N GLU A 134 28.17 12.84 9.33
CA GLU A 134 27.09 13.74 8.94
C GLU A 134 26.07 13.01 8.06
N THR A 135 26.53 12.25 7.07
CA THR A 135 25.67 11.42 6.21
C THR A 135 24.90 10.37 6.99
N LEU A 136 25.52 9.75 8.00
CA LEU A 136 24.84 8.80 8.90
C LEU A 136 23.78 9.49 9.78
N MET A 137 24.05 10.69 10.28
CA MET A 137 23.08 11.48 11.06
C MET A 137 21.86 11.89 10.22
N LEU A 138 22.10 12.48 9.05
CA LEU A 138 21.04 12.87 8.12
C LEU A 138 20.19 11.68 7.68
N THR A 139 20.81 10.51 7.43
CA THR A 139 20.10 9.26 7.16
C THR A 139 19.18 8.86 8.31
N ILE A 140 19.64 8.93 9.57
CA ILE A 140 18.82 8.60 10.76
C ILE A 140 17.64 9.56 10.92
N GLU A 141 17.85 10.86 10.69
CA GLU A 141 16.80 11.88 10.78
C GLU A 141 15.74 11.68 9.67
N CYS A 142 16.18 11.45 8.44
CA CYS A 142 15.31 11.09 7.31
C CYS A 142 14.47 9.83 7.60
N LEU A 143 15.09 8.76 8.09
CA LEU A 143 14.38 7.51 8.42
C LEU A 143 13.37 7.70 9.57
N LYS A 144 13.67 8.54 10.57
CA LYS A 144 12.69 8.88 11.63
C LYS A 144 11.47 9.60 11.06
N VAL A 145 11.67 10.56 10.17
CA VAL A 145 10.56 11.28 9.51
C VAL A 145 9.72 10.33 8.64
N GLU A 146 10.35 9.45 7.86
CA GLU A 146 9.63 8.48 7.02
C GLU A 146 8.87 7.43 7.84
N LYS A 147 9.48 6.91 8.93
CA LYS A 147 8.81 6.03 9.90
C LYS A 147 7.56 6.69 10.45
N GLU A 148 7.66 7.94 10.90
CA GLU A 148 6.53 8.66 11.50
C GLU A 148 5.45 8.99 10.46
N ARG A 149 5.83 9.42 9.25
CA ARG A 149 4.91 9.64 8.13
C ARG A 149 4.11 8.38 7.79
N LEU A 150 4.76 7.22 7.72
CA LEU A 150 4.09 5.93 7.48
C LEU A 150 3.23 5.50 8.67
N ARG A 151 3.66 5.75 9.91
CA ARG A 151 2.90 5.48 11.13
C ARG A 151 1.57 6.23 11.13
N VAL A 152 1.59 7.55 10.91
CA VAL A 152 0.40 8.41 10.82
C VAL A 152 -0.51 7.95 9.67
N LEU A 153 0.03 7.70 8.47
CA LEU A 153 -0.76 7.19 7.35
C LEU A 153 -1.48 5.88 7.68
N ASN A 154 -0.83 4.97 8.42
CA ASN A 154 -1.45 3.70 8.82
C ASN A 154 -2.52 3.88 9.92
N GLN A 155 -2.36 4.86 10.82
CA GLN A 155 -3.41 5.21 11.80
C GLN A 155 -4.64 5.82 11.11
N ARG A 156 -4.45 6.72 10.13
CA ARG A 156 -5.55 7.36 9.39
C ARG A 156 -6.40 6.35 8.61
N MET A 157 -5.78 5.33 8.03
CA MET A 157 -6.49 4.21 7.38
C MET A 157 -7.34 3.35 8.34
N ILE A 158 -7.19 3.50 9.66
CA ILE A 158 -8.01 2.82 10.69
C ILE A 158 -8.75 3.82 11.59
N GLY A 159 -9.03 5.03 11.07
CA GLY A 159 -9.88 6.02 11.75
C GLY A 159 -9.22 6.77 12.91
N LYS A 160 -7.88 6.84 12.95
CA LYS A 160 -7.11 7.49 14.03
C LYS A 160 -6.22 8.60 13.50
N GLU A 161 -5.90 9.57 14.36
CA GLU A 161 -5.03 10.71 14.02
C GLU A 161 -5.56 11.51 12.81
N LEU A 162 -6.88 11.68 12.80
CA LEU A 162 -7.65 12.48 11.84
C LEU A 162 -7.73 13.97 12.22
N ASP A 163 -7.27 14.32 13.43
CA ASP A 163 -7.37 15.67 13.97
C ASP A 163 -6.68 16.70 13.07
N GLY A 164 -7.38 17.79 12.77
CA GLY A 164 -6.90 18.86 11.89
C GLY A 164 -6.93 18.54 10.39
N MET A 165 -7.49 17.40 9.95
CA MET A 165 -7.70 17.13 8.52
C MET A 165 -8.93 17.87 7.96
N GLY A 166 -8.79 18.43 6.76
CA GLY A 166 -9.92 19.06 6.05
C GLY A 166 -10.86 18.05 5.38
N TYR A 167 -12.07 18.49 5.02
CA TYR A 167 -13.08 17.68 4.31
C TYR A 167 -12.50 16.92 3.10
N SER A 168 -11.80 17.62 2.20
CA SER A 168 -11.18 17.04 1.00
C SER A 168 -10.05 16.04 1.30
N GLU A 169 -9.39 16.13 2.45
CA GLU A 169 -8.45 15.09 2.90
C GLU A 169 -9.20 13.85 3.40
N LEU A 170 -10.19 14.03 4.28
CA LEU A 170 -10.99 12.96 4.87
C LEU A 170 -11.71 12.15 3.78
N LEU A 171 -12.30 12.83 2.78
CA LEU A 171 -12.93 12.22 1.61
C LEU A 171 -11.96 11.30 0.85
N VAL A 172 -10.71 11.73 0.65
CA VAL A 172 -9.70 10.91 -0.05
C VAL A 172 -9.23 9.72 0.80
N PHE A 173 -9.20 9.84 2.13
CA PHE A 173 -8.96 8.69 3.01
C PHE A 173 -10.16 7.72 3.03
N SER A 174 -11.40 8.21 3.02
CA SER A 174 -12.60 7.38 2.90
C SER A 174 -12.54 6.51 1.63
N CYS A 175 -12.30 7.13 0.48
CA CYS A 175 -12.12 6.41 -0.80
C CYS A 175 -10.99 5.34 -0.74
N ALA A 176 -9.88 5.64 -0.07
CA ALA A 176 -8.76 4.70 0.07
C ALA A 176 -9.12 3.51 0.99
N ILE A 177 -9.82 3.75 2.11
CA ILE A 177 -10.28 2.73 3.05
C ILE A 177 -11.31 1.82 2.40
N GLN A 178 -12.32 2.40 1.73
CA GLN A 178 -13.33 1.65 0.98
C GLN A 178 -12.70 0.79 -0.12
N GLY A 179 -11.70 1.33 -0.85
CA GLY A 179 -10.91 0.57 -1.82
C GLY A 179 -10.15 -0.62 -1.20
N GLY A 180 -9.55 -0.44 -0.02
CA GLY A 180 -8.92 -1.51 0.75
C GLY A 180 -9.91 -2.60 1.19
N MET A 181 -11.08 -2.20 1.69
CA MET A 181 -12.16 -3.12 2.11
C MET A 181 -12.67 -3.98 0.95
N LEU A 182 -12.89 -3.38 -0.23
CA LEU A 182 -13.39 -4.08 -1.40
C LEU A 182 -12.42 -5.18 -1.86
N LYS A 183 -11.12 -4.89 -1.95
CA LYS A 183 -10.08 -5.87 -2.27
C LYS A 183 -9.97 -6.97 -1.19
N ALA A 184 -10.05 -6.61 0.09
CA ALA A 184 -9.99 -7.58 1.19
C ALA A 184 -11.17 -8.58 1.18
N GLU A 185 -12.40 -8.14 0.90
CA GLU A 185 -13.53 -9.08 0.73
C GLU A 185 -13.48 -9.82 -0.62
N GLU A 186 -12.84 -9.29 -1.66
CA GLU A 186 -12.57 -10.06 -2.89
C GLU A 186 -11.63 -11.26 -2.62
N GLU A 187 -10.52 -11.07 -1.91
CA GLU A 187 -9.63 -12.17 -1.53
C GLU A 187 -10.34 -13.19 -0.63
N LYS A 188 -11.15 -12.74 0.33
CA LYS A 188 -12.01 -13.63 1.13
C LYS A 188 -12.99 -14.42 0.25
N LYS A 189 -13.53 -13.83 -0.82
CA LYS A 189 -14.36 -14.53 -1.81
C LYS A 189 -13.55 -15.55 -2.63
N LYS A 190 -12.32 -15.23 -3.04
CA LYS A 190 -11.41 -16.18 -3.72
C LYS A 190 -11.12 -17.41 -2.84
N ILE A 191 -10.77 -17.20 -1.56
CA ILE A 191 -10.54 -18.29 -0.59
C ILE A 191 -11.83 -19.12 -0.36
N LYS A 192 -13.00 -18.47 -0.19
CA LYS A 192 -14.31 -19.16 -0.05
C LYS A 192 -14.58 -20.08 -1.26
N ARG A 193 -14.37 -19.59 -2.49
CA ARG A 193 -14.54 -20.37 -3.73
C ARG A 193 -13.57 -21.55 -3.79
N ALA A 194 -12.29 -21.34 -3.53
CA ALA A 194 -11.28 -22.41 -3.54
C ALA A 194 -11.62 -23.53 -2.53
N ARG A 195 -12.06 -23.18 -1.33
CA ARG A 195 -12.52 -24.15 -0.30
C ARG A 195 -13.72 -24.95 -0.77
N GLN A 196 -14.70 -24.33 -1.44
CA GLN A 196 -15.87 -25.02 -2.02
C GLN A 196 -15.47 -25.99 -3.13
N THR A 197 -14.56 -25.59 -4.04
CA THR A 197 -14.03 -26.48 -5.08
C THR A 197 -13.31 -27.69 -4.49
N LEU A 198 -12.45 -27.48 -3.47
CA LEU A 198 -11.78 -28.56 -2.75
C LEU A 198 -12.76 -29.50 -2.03
N GLN A 199 -13.87 -28.98 -1.49
CA GLN A 199 -14.94 -29.81 -0.90
C GLN A 199 -15.66 -30.65 -1.96
N LYS A 200 -16.00 -30.08 -3.12
CA LYS A 200 -16.60 -30.81 -4.25
C LYS A 200 -15.67 -31.91 -4.76
N LEU A 201 -14.39 -31.60 -5.01
CA LEU A 201 -13.39 -32.58 -5.45
C LEU A 201 -13.21 -33.72 -4.44
N LYS A 202 -13.20 -33.42 -3.13
CA LYS A 202 -13.17 -34.46 -2.08
C LYS A 202 -14.42 -35.35 -2.12
N ALA A 203 -15.62 -34.76 -2.24
CA ALA A 203 -16.86 -35.52 -2.35
C ALA A 203 -16.86 -36.45 -3.58
N SER A 204 -16.49 -35.93 -4.75
CA SER A 204 -16.35 -36.73 -5.98
C SER A 204 -15.28 -37.82 -5.86
N SER A 205 -14.16 -37.55 -5.19
CA SER A 205 -13.11 -38.56 -4.94
C SER A 205 -13.59 -39.67 -3.99
N THR A 206 -14.37 -39.33 -2.96
CA THR A 206 -15.02 -40.34 -2.10
C THR A 206 -16.06 -41.16 -2.85
N TYR A 207 -16.87 -40.55 -3.71
CA TYR A 207 -17.79 -41.28 -4.59
C TYR A 207 -17.05 -42.22 -5.55
N ALA A 208 -15.95 -41.78 -6.17
CA ALA A 208 -15.12 -42.63 -7.02
C ALA A 208 -14.53 -43.84 -6.27
N ARG A 209 -14.12 -43.68 -5.00
CA ARG A 209 -13.66 -44.80 -4.16
C ARG A 209 -14.78 -45.78 -3.80
N VAL A 210 -16.02 -45.31 -3.61
CA VAL A 210 -17.19 -46.18 -3.41
C VAL A 210 -17.50 -46.93 -4.71
N CYS A 211 -17.58 -46.24 -5.85
CA CYS A 211 -17.82 -46.88 -7.15
C CYS A 211 -16.72 -47.87 -7.56
N HIS A 212 -15.47 -47.69 -7.12
CA HIS A 212 -14.39 -48.64 -7.39
C HIS A 212 -14.56 -50.01 -6.71
N LEU A 213 -15.40 -50.14 -5.67
CA LEU A 213 -15.72 -51.44 -5.07
C LEU A 213 -16.67 -52.29 -5.93
N ASP A 214 -17.46 -51.67 -6.83
CA ASP A 214 -18.29 -52.36 -7.83
C ASP A 214 -17.66 -52.35 -9.25
N SER A 215 -16.40 -51.97 -9.38
CA SER A 215 -15.71 -51.78 -10.67
C SER A 215 -15.28 -53.08 -11.38
N ARG A 216 -16.12 -54.12 -11.34
CA ARG A 216 -16.09 -55.23 -12.33
C ARG A 216 -16.87 -54.93 -13.61
N ILE A 217 -17.61 -53.82 -13.65
CA ILE A 217 -18.54 -53.49 -14.75
C ILE A 217 -17.94 -52.45 -15.74
N VAL A 218 -16.99 -51.61 -15.31
CA VAL A 218 -16.50 -50.45 -16.09
C VAL A 218 -15.21 -50.74 -16.89
N SER A 219 -14.99 -51.98 -17.32
CA SER A 219 -13.89 -52.34 -18.22
C SER A 219 -14.27 -52.31 -19.71
N ALA A 220 -15.46 -51.81 -20.05
CA ALA A 220 -16.07 -51.88 -21.38
C ALA A 220 -16.27 -50.51 -22.06
N ALA A 221 -15.69 -49.43 -21.49
CA ALA A 221 -15.91 -48.04 -21.94
C ALA A 221 -14.59 -47.25 -22.11
N LEU A 222 -13.53 -47.93 -22.56
CA LEU A 222 -12.25 -47.31 -22.92
C LEU A 222 -11.90 -47.60 -24.39
N SER A 223 -12.74 -47.10 -25.27
CA SER A 223 -12.52 -46.97 -26.71
C SER A 223 -13.22 -45.69 -27.17
N GLU A 224 -12.52 -44.86 -27.95
CA GLU A 224 -12.97 -43.52 -28.40
C GLU A 224 -13.01 -42.48 -27.23
N VAL A 225 -12.61 -41.20 -27.37
CA VAL A 225 -12.22 -40.37 -28.52
C VAL A 225 -10.89 -39.64 -28.22
N ASP A 226 -10.18 -39.20 -29.27
CA ASP A 226 -8.85 -38.58 -29.23
C ASP A 226 -8.86 -37.03 -29.42
N CYS A 227 -7.74 -36.35 -29.07
CA CYS A 227 -7.25 -35.06 -29.59
C CYS A 227 -8.10 -33.75 -29.51
N HIS A 228 -7.64 -32.73 -28.75
CA HIS A 228 -6.90 -31.53 -29.23
C HIS A 228 -6.92 -30.27 -28.31
N LEU A 229 -6.07 -29.28 -28.63
CA LEU A 229 -5.73 -28.03 -27.90
C LEU A 229 -5.55 -26.88 -28.92
N PRO A 230 -5.78 -25.58 -28.56
CA PRO A 230 -4.67 -24.59 -28.61
C PRO A 230 -4.80 -23.42 -27.58
N CYS A 231 -4.08 -22.30 -27.79
CA CYS A 231 -3.56 -21.41 -26.73
C CYS A 231 -4.01 -19.92 -26.72
N VAL A 232 -3.86 -19.31 -25.52
CA VAL A 232 -3.43 -17.94 -25.12
C VAL A 232 -3.31 -16.81 -26.18
N GLU A 233 -3.80 -15.60 -25.85
CA GLU A 233 -3.09 -14.32 -26.08
C GLU A 233 -3.54 -13.15 -25.15
N LEU A 234 -2.87 -11.97 -25.23
CA LEU A 234 -2.88 -10.85 -24.26
C LEU A 234 -3.14 -9.49 -24.94
N PHE A 235 -3.71 -8.48 -24.25
CA PHE A 235 -3.58 -7.06 -24.65
C PHE A 235 -3.72 -6.04 -23.50
N HIS A 236 -2.93 -4.95 -23.59
CA HIS A 236 -3.00 -3.66 -22.88
C HIS A 236 -2.27 -2.62 -23.78
N PRO A 237 -2.61 -1.31 -23.74
CA PRO A 237 -1.88 -0.31 -22.92
C PRO A 237 -2.89 0.75 -22.36
N GLU A 238 -2.67 2.05 -22.12
CA GLU A 238 -1.52 2.99 -22.26
C GLU A 238 -1.61 4.12 -21.18
N ALA A 239 -1.17 5.37 -21.45
CA ALA A 239 -0.91 6.40 -20.42
C ALA A 239 -1.18 7.86 -20.87
N LYS A 240 -1.17 8.81 -19.92
CA LYS A 240 -0.75 10.23 -20.10
C LYS A 240 -0.67 11.01 -18.78
N THR A 241 -0.10 12.22 -18.84
CA THR A 241 0.27 13.15 -17.75
C THR A 241 1.53 12.75 -16.97
N ARG A 242 2.62 13.52 -17.12
CA ARG A 242 3.97 13.24 -16.56
C ARG A 242 4.88 14.48 -16.56
N ALA A 243 4.35 15.67 -16.26
CA ALA A 243 5.02 16.96 -16.56
C ALA A 243 4.94 18.03 -15.45
N LEU A 244 4.42 17.71 -14.26
CA LEU A 244 4.29 18.63 -13.12
C LEU A 244 4.82 18.05 -11.80
N ASP A 245 5.57 16.95 -11.87
CA ASP A 245 6.09 16.25 -10.69
C ASP A 245 7.52 16.66 -10.32
N GLU A 246 8.32 17.07 -11.30
CA GLU A 246 9.78 17.11 -11.18
C GLU A 246 10.39 18.09 -10.17
N GLU A 247 9.67 19.06 -9.60
CA GLU A 247 10.26 20.00 -8.63
C GLU A 247 9.91 19.67 -7.17
N PHE A 248 8.65 19.34 -6.87
CA PHE A 248 8.30 18.88 -5.52
C PHE A 248 8.92 17.51 -5.21
N ASP A 249 9.06 16.66 -6.23
CA ASP A 249 9.73 15.37 -6.09
C ASP A 249 11.23 15.54 -5.75
N LYS A 250 11.94 16.56 -6.25
CA LYS A 250 13.39 16.71 -6.01
C LYS A 250 13.80 16.81 -4.53
N CYS A 251 12.90 17.21 -3.62
CA CYS A 251 13.18 17.18 -2.17
C CYS A 251 12.81 15.84 -1.52
N MET A 252 11.59 15.33 -1.73
CA MET A 252 11.16 14.05 -1.13
C MET A 252 11.89 12.85 -1.73
N TRP A 253 12.10 12.84 -3.05
CA TRP A 253 12.88 11.80 -3.70
C TRP A 253 14.34 11.91 -3.36
N LYS A 254 14.94 13.07 -3.05
CA LYS A 254 16.31 13.07 -2.52
C LYS A 254 16.47 12.27 -1.23
N ILE A 255 15.41 12.17 -0.40
CA ILE A 255 15.42 11.31 0.79
C ILE A 255 15.25 9.83 0.42
N VAL A 256 14.36 9.50 -0.52
CA VAL A 256 14.12 8.10 -0.97
C VAL A 256 15.26 7.56 -1.87
N TYR A 257 15.91 8.44 -2.64
CA TYR A 257 17.04 8.13 -3.53
C TYR A 257 18.38 8.18 -2.80
N HIS A 258 18.80 9.22 -2.05
CA HIS A 258 20.16 9.21 -1.47
C HIS A 258 20.40 8.09 -0.43
N VAL A 259 19.35 7.44 0.10
CA VAL A 259 19.43 6.22 0.93
C VAL A 259 19.54 4.93 0.07
N SER A 260 19.64 5.03 -1.26
CA SER A 260 19.80 3.90 -2.19
C SER A 260 20.64 4.21 -3.45
N TYR A 261 20.42 5.30 -4.18
CA TYR A 261 21.27 5.83 -5.24
C TYR A 261 21.35 7.36 -5.14
N ASP A 262 22.50 7.88 -4.71
CA ASP A 262 23.26 8.92 -5.44
C ASP A 262 24.50 9.31 -4.62
N ILE A 263 25.61 8.63 -4.92
CA ILE A 263 26.98 9.10 -4.70
C ILE A 263 27.72 8.84 -6.03
N VAL A 264 27.90 9.90 -6.81
CA VAL A 264 28.92 10.15 -7.86
C VAL A 264 28.47 11.42 -8.58
N GLY A 265 29.38 12.41 -8.68
CA GLY A 265 29.09 13.79 -9.07
C GLY A 265 30.02 14.72 -8.30
#